data_AF-A0A1J8Q5W3-F1
#
_entry.id   AF-A0A1J8Q5W3-F1
#
_cell.length_a   1.000
_cell.length_b   1.000
_cell.length_c   1.000
_cell.angle_alpha   90.00
_cell.angle_beta   90.00
_cell.angle_gamma   90.00
#
_symmetry.space_group_name_H-M   'P 1'
#
loop_
_entity.id
_entity.type
_entity.pdbx_description
1 polymer ?
#
loop_
_entity_poly.entity_id
_entity_poly.type
_entity_poly.pdbx_seq_one_letter_code
_entity_poly.pdbx_strand_id
1 'polypeptide(L)'
;IFPNNSEALIRAFDSALTSLTNPAEKFILGRSAEILSPNSAKFFIEVRSKVLDLPWDEFTSEGPKREAQWELLEKAYNTVYDWYQRSNGKWIMGATFSYADIIVACFVLWYKRVLKEDEWARICSWNGGKWAQLLTDVEKECNLA
;
A
#
# COMPACT_ATOMS: atom_id res chain seq x y z
N ILE A 1 -18.67 -8.71 1.90
CA ILE A 1 -17.60 -7.67 1.91
C ILE A 1 -18.11 -6.23 1.72
N PHE A 2 -19.32 -5.98 1.16
CA PHE A 2 -19.95 -4.64 1.13
C PHE A 2 -21.18 -4.56 2.05
N PRO A 3 -21.00 -4.40 3.37
CA PRO A 3 -22.12 -4.33 4.32
C PRO A 3 -22.91 -3.02 4.17
N ASN A 4 -24.21 -3.03 4.51
CA ASN A 4 -25.04 -1.82 4.64
C ASN A 4 -25.03 -0.88 3.42
N ASN A 5 -25.03 -1.41 2.19
CA ASN A 5 -24.96 -0.63 0.95
C ASN A 5 -23.74 0.33 0.88
N SER A 6 -22.62 -0.05 1.50
CA SER A 6 -21.41 0.77 1.60
C SER A 6 -20.60 0.89 0.32
N GLU A 7 -20.98 0.24 -0.78
CA GLU A 7 -20.17 0.18 -2.00
C GLU A 7 -19.75 1.57 -2.52
N ALA A 8 -20.69 2.53 -2.59
CA ALA A 8 -20.37 3.88 -3.04
C ALA A 8 -19.36 4.60 -2.13
N LEU A 9 -19.48 4.42 -0.81
CA LEU A 9 -18.54 4.99 0.16
C LEU A 9 -17.18 4.32 0.09
N ILE A 10 -17.13 2.99 -0.12
CA ILE A 10 -15.88 2.26 -0.27
C ILE A 10 -15.16 2.65 -1.57
N ARG A 11 -15.89 2.95 -2.65
CA ARG A 11 -15.29 3.52 -3.87
C ARG A 11 -14.68 4.90 -3.65
N ALA A 12 -15.34 5.75 -2.85
CA ALA A 12 -14.76 7.04 -2.46
C ALA A 12 -13.52 6.86 -1.58
N PHE A 13 -13.56 5.91 -0.64
CA PHE A 13 -12.41 5.53 0.18
C PHE A 13 -11.23 5.03 -0.66
N ASP A 14 -11.47 4.15 -1.64
CA ASP A 14 -10.45 3.64 -2.56
C ASP A 14 -9.73 4.77 -3.31
N SER A 15 -10.51 5.71 -3.85
CA SER A 15 -9.97 6.90 -4.50
C SER A 15 -9.15 7.78 -3.54
N ALA A 16 -9.60 7.94 -2.30
CA ALA A 16 -8.87 8.69 -1.29
C ALA A 16 -7.55 8.00 -0.91
N LEU A 17 -7.58 6.69 -0.66
CA LEU A 17 -6.39 5.89 -0.36
C LEU A 17 -5.37 5.98 -1.49
N THR A 18 -5.81 5.72 -2.73
CA THR A 18 -4.97 5.79 -3.93
C THR A 18 -4.36 7.18 -4.10
N SER A 19 -5.12 8.25 -3.88
CA SER A 19 -4.61 9.62 -3.98
C SER A 19 -3.56 9.94 -2.91
N LEU A 20 -3.68 9.34 -1.72
CA LEU A 20 -2.73 9.47 -0.62
C LEU A 20 -1.42 8.73 -0.88
N THR A 21 -1.48 7.52 -1.45
CA THR A 21 -0.30 6.66 -1.58
C THR A 21 0.44 6.84 -2.90
N ASN A 22 -0.24 7.17 -4.01
CA ASN A 22 0.35 7.36 -5.34
C ASN A 22 1.63 8.22 -5.36
N PRO A 23 1.71 9.38 -4.67
CA PRO A 23 2.92 10.21 -4.68
C PRO A 23 4.16 9.52 -4.08
N ALA A 24 3.95 8.53 -3.21
CA ALA A 24 4.98 7.85 -2.44
C ALA A 24 5.39 6.48 -3.01
N GLU A 25 4.66 5.95 -3.99
CA GLU A 25 4.83 4.57 -4.48
C GLU A 25 5.83 4.40 -5.64
N LYS A 26 6.39 5.49 -6.20
CA LYS A 26 7.34 5.41 -7.35
C LYS A 26 8.46 4.41 -7.09
N PHE A 27 9.00 4.44 -5.89
CA PHE A 27 10.11 3.62 -5.46
C PHE A 27 9.73 2.14 -5.31
N ILE A 28 8.49 1.89 -4.90
CA ILE A 28 7.87 0.56 -4.77
C ILE A 28 7.61 -0.03 -6.16
N LEU A 29 7.22 0.80 -7.13
CA LEU A 29 7.16 0.40 -8.55
C LEU A 29 8.55 0.03 -9.09
N GLY A 30 9.58 0.77 -8.70
CA GLY A 30 10.98 0.40 -8.98
C GLY A 30 11.33 -1.00 -8.46
N ARG A 31 11.04 -1.27 -7.17
CA ARG A 31 11.22 -2.59 -6.55
C ARG A 31 10.38 -3.69 -7.21
N SER A 32 9.17 -3.35 -7.67
CA SER A 32 8.32 -4.30 -8.39
C SER A 32 8.98 -4.77 -9.68
N ALA A 33 9.66 -3.88 -10.42
CA ALA A 33 10.36 -4.27 -11.64
C ALA A 33 11.54 -5.22 -11.38
N GLU A 34 12.16 -5.17 -10.21
CA GLU A 34 13.31 -6.02 -9.83
C GLU A 34 12.92 -7.50 -9.69
N ILE A 35 11.65 -7.80 -9.37
CA ILE A 35 11.16 -9.18 -9.16
C ILE A 35 10.46 -9.78 -10.38
N LEU A 36 10.29 -9.00 -11.46
CA LEU A 36 9.65 -9.47 -12.68
C LEU A 36 10.62 -10.26 -13.56
N SER A 37 10.06 -11.10 -14.44
CA SER A 37 10.85 -11.71 -15.52
C SER A 37 11.41 -10.61 -16.46
N PRO A 38 12.51 -10.85 -17.17
CA PRO A 38 13.12 -9.81 -18.02
C PRO A 38 12.15 -9.20 -19.04
N ASN A 39 11.30 -10.02 -19.67
CA ASN A 39 10.31 -9.53 -20.65
C ASN A 39 9.22 -8.68 -19.99
N SER A 40 8.72 -9.11 -18.82
CA SER A 40 7.71 -8.35 -18.08
C SER A 40 8.29 -7.06 -17.49
N ALA A 41 9.53 -7.08 -17.00
CA ALA A 41 10.23 -5.91 -16.48
C ALA A 41 10.39 -4.85 -17.57
N LYS A 42 10.84 -5.25 -18.77
CA LYS A 42 10.97 -4.33 -19.92
C LYS A 42 9.65 -3.62 -20.24
N PHE A 43 8.57 -4.39 -20.42
CA PHE A 43 7.25 -3.82 -20.71
C PHE A 43 6.77 -2.93 -19.55
N PHE A 44 6.95 -3.36 -18.31
CA PHE A 44 6.53 -2.61 -17.13
C PHE A 44 7.22 -1.25 -17.03
N ILE A 45 8.55 -1.23 -17.21
CA ILE A 45 9.37 -0.01 -17.20
C ILE A 45 8.92 0.96 -18.30
N GLU A 46 8.76 0.46 -19.53
CA GLU A 46 8.32 1.27 -20.68
C GLU A 46 6.95 1.90 -20.43
N VAL A 47 5.97 1.10 -19.96
CA VAL A 47 4.61 1.59 -19.72
C VAL A 47 4.56 2.55 -18.53
N ARG A 48 5.24 2.25 -17.42
CA ARG A 48 5.22 3.11 -16.22
C ARG A 48 5.87 4.46 -16.47
N SER A 49 7.02 4.48 -17.16
CA SER A 49 7.69 5.71 -17.53
C SER A 49 6.80 6.59 -18.43
N LYS A 50 6.11 5.97 -19.41
CA LYS A 50 5.20 6.68 -20.30
C LYS A 50 3.94 7.20 -19.61
N VAL A 51 3.32 6.40 -18.74
CA VAL A 51 2.06 6.78 -18.07
C VAL A 51 2.29 7.87 -17.02
N LEU A 52 3.42 7.81 -16.31
CA LEU A 52 3.75 8.78 -15.27
C LEU A 52 4.53 9.98 -15.79
N ASP A 53 4.90 9.98 -17.08
CA ASP A 53 5.73 11.01 -17.73
C ASP A 53 7.00 11.34 -16.94
N LEU A 54 7.69 10.27 -16.50
CA LEU A 54 8.91 10.36 -15.69
C LEU A 54 9.98 9.40 -16.24
N PRO A 55 11.25 9.80 -16.20
CA PRO A 55 12.34 8.90 -16.53
C PRO A 55 12.50 7.83 -15.44
N TRP A 56 13.01 6.65 -15.80
CA TRP A 56 13.03 5.49 -14.90
C TRP A 56 13.94 5.68 -13.67
N ASP A 57 14.94 6.57 -13.74
CA ASP A 57 15.81 6.93 -12.62
C ASP A 57 15.04 7.57 -11.45
N GLU A 58 13.88 8.18 -11.68
CA GLU A 58 13.02 8.69 -10.60
C GLU A 58 12.38 7.57 -9.74
N PHE A 59 12.33 6.34 -10.26
CA PHE A 59 11.79 5.15 -9.58
C PHE A 59 12.88 4.39 -8.82
N THR A 60 14.12 4.48 -9.31
CA THR A 60 15.29 3.80 -8.73
C THR A 60 16.22 4.74 -7.96
N SER A 61 15.88 6.03 -7.85
CA SER A 61 16.65 7.02 -7.10
C SER A 61 16.87 6.58 -5.66
N GLU A 62 18.11 6.67 -5.20
CA GLU A 62 18.52 6.35 -3.81
C GLU A 62 18.85 7.63 -3.02
N GLY A 63 19.16 7.50 -1.73
CA GLY A 63 19.56 8.61 -0.88
C GLY A 63 18.42 9.59 -0.57
N PRO A 64 18.64 10.93 -0.59
CA PRO A 64 17.63 11.90 -0.17
C PRO A 64 16.29 11.81 -0.93
N LYS A 65 16.32 11.48 -2.21
CA LYS A 65 15.08 11.28 -3.01
C LYS A 65 14.28 10.07 -2.51
N ARG A 66 14.97 8.98 -2.16
CA ARG A 66 14.36 7.76 -1.58
C ARG A 66 13.76 8.05 -0.22
N GLU A 67 14.49 8.77 0.63
CA GLU A 67 14.00 9.13 1.97
C GLU A 67 12.79 10.06 1.92
N ALA A 68 12.76 11.03 1.00
CA ALA A 68 11.58 11.88 0.82
C ALA A 68 10.33 11.06 0.40
N GLN A 69 10.50 10.03 -0.43
CA GLN A 69 9.41 9.12 -0.81
C GLN A 69 8.96 8.27 0.39
N TRP A 70 9.89 7.81 1.24
CA TRP A 70 9.57 7.13 2.48
C TRP A 70 8.77 8.00 3.46
N GLU A 71 9.17 9.25 3.65
CA GLU A 71 8.44 10.20 4.51
C GLU A 71 7.01 10.43 4.00
N LEU A 72 6.82 10.55 2.69
CA LEU A 72 5.49 10.65 2.08
C LEU A 72 4.66 9.38 2.34
N LEU A 73 5.27 8.19 2.21
CA LEU A 73 4.59 6.92 2.43
C LEU A 73 4.17 6.77 3.91
N GLU A 74 5.08 7.07 4.83
CA GLU A 74 4.80 7.03 6.27
C GLU A 74 3.68 8.01 6.64
N LYS A 75 3.71 9.24 6.10
CA LYS A 75 2.64 10.23 6.29
C LYS A 75 1.30 9.74 5.76
N ALA A 76 1.29 9.08 4.60
CA ALA A 76 0.07 8.50 4.03
C ALA A 76 -0.49 7.40 4.94
N TYR A 77 0.36 6.48 5.41
CA TYR A 77 -0.07 5.40 6.29
C TYR A 77 -0.45 5.90 7.69
N ASN A 78 0.18 6.96 8.22
CA ASN A 78 -0.31 7.64 9.42
C ASN A 78 -1.75 8.15 9.26
N THR A 79 -2.09 8.68 8.08
CA THR A 79 -3.47 9.12 7.78
C THR A 79 -4.43 7.93 7.71
N VAL A 80 -4.02 6.82 7.07
CA VAL A 80 -4.82 5.58 7.02
C VAL A 80 -5.00 5.00 8.42
N TYR A 81 -3.97 5.07 9.26
CA TYR A 81 -4.02 4.64 10.65
C TYR A 81 -5.08 5.43 11.43
N ASP A 82 -5.11 6.75 11.26
CA ASP A 82 -6.11 7.62 11.89
C ASP A 82 -7.54 7.25 11.47
N TRP A 83 -7.75 6.80 10.22
CA TRP A 83 -9.06 6.29 9.80
C TRP A 83 -9.47 5.04 10.57
N TYR A 84 -8.56 4.09 10.78
CA TYR A 84 -8.80 2.94 11.65
C TYR A 84 -9.10 3.36 13.09
N GLN A 85 -8.38 4.35 13.64
CA GLN A 85 -8.60 4.84 15.01
C GLN A 85 -9.95 5.55 15.21
N ARG A 86 -10.54 6.08 14.14
CA ARG A 86 -11.87 6.70 14.17
C ARG A 86 -13.02 5.71 14.10
N SER A 87 -12.72 4.42 13.98
CA SER A 87 -13.70 3.35 13.98
C SER A 87 -13.82 2.72 15.38
N ASN A 88 -15.03 2.28 15.76
CA ASN A 88 -15.22 1.50 16.98
C ASN A 88 -14.93 0.01 16.72
N GLY A 89 -13.67 -0.33 16.51
CA GLY A 89 -13.19 -1.70 16.32
C GLY A 89 -11.85 -1.79 15.58
N LYS A 90 -11.49 -2.98 15.08
CA LYS A 90 -10.20 -3.21 14.39
C LYS A 90 -10.22 -2.89 12.89
N TRP A 91 -11.41 -2.79 12.30
CA TRP A 91 -11.66 -2.60 10.87
C TRP A 91 -12.12 -1.18 10.55
N ILE A 92 -12.00 -0.74 9.28
CA ILE A 92 -12.49 0.58 8.84
C ILE A 92 -13.96 0.79 9.20
N MET A 93 -14.78 -0.27 9.15
CA MET A 93 -16.19 -0.25 9.53
C MET A 93 -16.42 -0.72 10.98
N GLY A 94 -15.46 -0.49 11.88
CA GLY A 94 -15.51 -0.84 13.30
C GLY A 94 -15.30 -2.33 13.52
N ALA A 95 -16.34 -3.04 13.97
CA ALA A 95 -16.28 -4.48 14.17
C ALA A 95 -16.48 -5.30 12.89
N THR A 96 -16.92 -4.67 11.78
CA THR A 96 -17.26 -5.35 10.54
C THR A 96 -16.11 -5.34 9.54
N PHE A 97 -15.60 -6.51 9.17
CA PHE A 97 -14.66 -6.66 8.07
C PHE A 97 -15.33 -6.33 6.73
N SER A 98 -14.66 -5.52 5.90
CA SER A 98 -15.23 -5.00 4.67
C SER A 98 -14.23 -4.96 3.51
N TYR A 99 -14.71 -4.64 2.31
CA TYR A 99 -13.85 -4.45 1.15
C TYR A 99 -12.85 -3.30 1.36
N ALA A 100 -13.16 -2.30 2.19
CA ALA A 100 -12.21 -1.23 2.52
C ALA A 100 -10.93 -1.79 3.17
N ASP A 101 -11.06 -2.76 4.06
CA ASP A 101 -9.92 -3.40 4.73
C ASP A 101 -9.12 -4.27 3.75
N ILE A 102 -9.80 -4.93 2.80
CA ILE A 102 -9.16 -5.70 1.73
C ILE A 102 -8.30 -4.80 0.86
N ILE A 103 -8.79 -3.61 0.48
CA ILE A 103 -8.00 -2.67 -0.34
C ILE A 103 -6.71 -2.29 0.39
N VAL A 104 -6.79 -1.84 1.65
CA VAL A 104 -5.59 -1.48 2.42
C VAL A 104 -4.63 -2.67 2.53
N ALA A 105 -5.15 -3.86 2.85
CA ALA A 105 -4.35 -5.07 2.93
C ALA A 105 -3.69 -5.45 1.61
N CYS A 106 -4.33 -5.24 0.46
CA CYS A 106 -3.74 -5.49 -0.86
C CYS A 106 -2.50 -4.62 -1.11
N PHE A 107 -2.54 -3.33 -0.76
CA PHE A 107 -1.37 -2.44 -0.88
C PHE A 107 -0.24 -2.89 0.06
N VAL A 108 -0.57 -3.15 1.34
CA VAL A 108 0.43 -3.60 2.32
C VAL A 108 1.04 -4.96 1.92
N LEU A 109 0.22 -5.86 1.37
CA LEU A 109 0.68 -7.15 0.86
C LEU A 109 1.59 -6.97 -0.37
N TRP A 110 1.25 -6.06 -1.29
CA TRP A 110 2.13 -5.71 -2.41
C TRP A 110 3.49 -5.23 -1.91
N TYR A 111 3.53 -4.36 -0.91
CA TYR A 111 4.78 -3.87 -0.33
C TYR A 111 5.61 -4.99 0.27
N LYS A 112 4.99 -5.85 1.09
CA LYS A 112 5.63 -7.05 1.65
C LYS A 112 6.25 -7.95 0.58
N ARG A 113 5.68 -7.98 -0.64
CA ARG A 113 6.16 -8.83 -1.74
C ARG A 113 7.32 -8.24 -2.52
N VAL A 114 7.44 -6.92 -2.60
CA VAL A 114 8.42 -6.26 -3.49
C VAL A 114 9.55 -5.57 -2.75
N LEU A 115 9.31 -5.11 -1.52
CA LEU A 115 10.33 -4.45 -0.71
C LEU A 115 11.36 -5.45 -0.21
N LYS A 116 12.58 -4.97 -0.01
CA LYS A 116 13.64 -5.72 0.66
C LYS A 116 13.30 -5.93 2.14
N GLU A 117 13.99 -6.86 2.80
CA GLU A 117 13.69 -7.23 4.18
C GLU A 117 13.77 -6.05 5.16
N ASP A 118 14.78 -5.19 5.02
CA ASP A 118 14.97 -3.97 5.81
C ASP A 118 13.91 -2.90 5.52
N GLU A 119 13.54 -2.73 4.25
CA GLU A 119 12.47 -1.85 3.80
C GLU A 119 11.10 -2.30 4.34
N TRP A 120 10.81 -3.61 4.30
CA TRP A 120 9.60 -4.17 4.89
C TRP A 120 9.59 -4.05 6.42
N ALA A 121 10.73 -4.25 7.08
CA ALA A 121 10.86 -4.05 8.51
C ALA A 121 10.55 -2.61 8.93
N ARG A 122 10.92 -1.61 8.10
CA ARG A 122 10.54 -0.20 8.32
C ARG A 122 9.02 -0.03 8.34
N ILE A 123 8.29 -0.58 7.36
CA ILE A 123 6.82 -0.53 7.36
C ILE A 123 6.23 -1.24 8.58
N CYS A 124 6.77 -2.40 8.96
CA CYS A 124 6.34 -3.12 10.16
C CYS A 124 6.54 -2.32 11.45
N SER A 125 7.47 -1.37 11.50
CA SER A 125 7.72 -0.56 12.69
C SER A 125 6.69 0.57 12.89
N TRP A 126 5.98 0.96 11.83
CA TRP A 126 5.03 2.07 11.89
C TRP A 126 3.79 1.74 12.71
N ASN A 127 3.25 2.77 13.37
CA ASN A 127 1.98 2.73 14.10
C ASN A 127 1.83 1.53 15.05
N GLY A 128 2.92 1.18 15.75
CA GLY A 128 2.95 0.08 16.71
C GLY A 128 2.75 -1.31 16.09
N GLY A 129 3.16 -1.51 14.83
CA GLY A 129 3.03 -2.81 14.16
C GLY A 129 1.69 -3.03 13.45
N LYS A 130 0.86 -1.98 13.30
CA LYS A 130 -0.49 -2.09 12.72
C LYS A 130 -0.49 -2.78 11.35
N TRP A 131 0.47 -2.49 10.48
CA TRP A 131 0.44 -2.95 9.09
C TRP A 131 0.76 -4.43 8.94
N ALA A 132 1.71 -4.95 9.74
CA ALA A 132 1.95 -6.38 9.83
C ALA A 132 0.73 -7.10 10.43
N GLN A 133 0.16 -6.55 11.51
CA GLN A 133 -1.03 -7.11 12.16
C GLN A 133 -2.24 -7.13 11.23
N LEU A 134 -2.42 -6.10 10.40
CA LEU A 134 -3.51 -6.02 9.42
C LEU A 134 -3.50 -7.23 8.48
N LEU A 135 -2.32 -7.62 7.95
CA LEU A 135 -2.21 -8.78 7.07
C LEU A 135 -2.62 -10.06 7.79
N THR A 136 -2.14 -10.28 9.01
CA THR A 136 -2.52 -11.45 9.82
C THR A 136 -4.02 -11.49 10.10
N ASP A 137 -4.61 -10.35 10.44
CA ASP A 137 -6.04 -10.27 10.71
C ASP A 137 -6.86 -10.59 9.44
N VAL A 138 -6.48 -10.05 8.29
CA VAL A 138 -7.18 -10.29 7.01
C VAL A 138 -7.04 -11.74 6.54
N GLU A 139 -5.84 -12.32 6.64
CA GLU A 139 -5.62 -13.74 6.34
C GLU A 139 -6.55 -14.65 7.17
N LYS A 140 -6.70 -14.32 8.46
CA LYS A 140 -7.60 -15.03 9.37
C LYS A 140 -9.09 -14.86 8.99
N GLU A 141 -9.55 -13.65 8.70
CA GLU A 141 -10.95 -13.43 8.29
C GLU A 141 -11.29 -14.11 6.96
N CYS A 142 -10.34 -14.14 6.03
CA CYS A 142 -10.53 -14.75 4.71
C CYS A 142 -10.37 -16.27 4.70
N ASN A 143 -10.03 -16.91 5.82
CA ASN A 143 -9.73 -18.34 5.92
C ASN A 143 -8.70 -18.82 4.89
N LEU A 144 -7.62 -18.05 4.69
CA LEU A 144 -6.57 -18.37 3.70
C LEU A 144 -5.51 -19.36 4.23
N ALA A 145 -5.85 -20.14 5.27
CA ALA A 145 -4.96 -21.11 5.92
C ALA A 145 -5.25 -22.54 5.45
#